data_AF-A0AAQ4CVU6-F1
#
_entry.id   AF-A0AAQ4CVU6-F1
#
_cell.length_a   1.000
_cell.length_b   1.000
_cell.length_c   1.000
_cell.angle_alpha   90.00
_cell.angle_beta   90.00
_cell.angle_gamma   90.00
#
_symmetry.space_group_name_H-M   'P 1'
#
loop_
_entity.id
_entity.type
_entity.pdbx_description
1 polymer ?
#
loop_
_entity_poly.entity_id
_entity_poly.type
_entity_poly.pdbx_seq_one_letter_code
_entity_poly.pdbx_strand_id
1 'polypeptide(L)'
;MKNSRLWLIGAGVTVLQLLIGNIMVFYGILPYLIGIHALLAAILLVIAIYGYTRVKLDIEKRILVGNIGLVVLISILGYLYISFGNIIVAIVHFLLALGLLANFSVLYGFDRGQNYK
;
A
#
# COMPACT_ATOMS: atom_id res chain seq x y z
N MET A 1 7.98 18.61 10.02
CA MET A 1 9.01 17.55 9.83
C MET A 1 8.81 16.99 8.44
N LYS A 2 9.89 16.85 7.67
CA LYS A 2 9.80 16.34 6.29
C LYS A 2 9.35 14.88 6.32
N ASN A 3 8.29 14.55 5.59
CA ASN A 3 7.70 13.21 5.60
C ASN A 3 8.27 12.31 4.47
N SER A 4 9.23 12.81 3.68
CA SER A 4 9.87 12.09 2.57
C SER A 4 10.32 10.68 2.93
N ARG A 5 10.93 10.49 4.10
CA ARG A 5 11.35 9.15 4.56
C ARG A 5 10.16 8.23 4.83
N LEU A 6 9.07 8.77 5.38
CA LEU A 6 7.84 8.02 5.63
C LEU A 6 7.22 7.52 4.31
N TRP A 7 7.22 8.37 3.27
CA TRP A 7 6.71 8.00 1.94
C TRP A 7 7.56 6.93 1.27
N LEU A 8 8.90 7.03 1.38
CA LEU A 8 9.80 5.98 0.91
C LEU A 8 9.58 4.66 1.65
N ILE A 9 9.38 4.70 2.97
CA ILE A 9 9.05 3.49 3.75
C ILE A 9 7.72 2.91 3.27
N GLY A 10 6.69 3.73 3.07
CA GLY A 10 5.40 3.28 2.52
C GLY A 10 5.53 2.62 1.15
N ALA A 11 6.28 3.22 0.23
CA ALA A 11 6.57 2.64 -1.08
C ALA A 11 7.34 1.31 -0.96
N GLY A 12 8.41 1.28 -0.15
CA GLY A 12 9.22 0.07 0.06
C GLY A 12 8.41 -1.07 0.69
N VAL A 13 7.59 -0.78 1.70
CA VAL A 13 6.69 -1.78 2.30
C VAL A 13 5.68 -2.29 1.27
N THR A 14 5.15 -1.42 0.40
CA THR A 14 4.24 -1.84 -0.68
C THR A 14 4.93 -2.76 -1.69
N VAL A 15 6.19 -2.49 -2.05
CA VAL A 15 6.99 -3.40 -2.90
C VAL A 15 7.17 -4.78 -2.25
N LEU A 16 7.51 -4.83 -0.95
CA LEU A 16 7.60 -6.10 -0.22
C LEU A 16 6.26 -6.84 -0.22
N GLN A 17 5.16 -6.12 -0.05
CA GLN A 17 3.80 -6.64 -0.10
C GLN A 17 3.51 -7.29 -1.47
N LEU A 18 3.85 -6.62 -2.58
CA LEU A 18 3.70 -7.14 -3.95
C LEU A 18 4.55 -8.39 -4.19
N LEU A 19 5.78 -8.43 -3.67
CA LEU A 19 6.66 -9.60 -3.79
C LEU A 19 6.09 -10.81 -3.06
N ILE A 20 5.70 -10.64 -1.80
CA ILE A 20 5.11 -11.71 -0.98
C ILE A 20 3.78 -12.17 -1.59
N GLY A 21 2.95 -11.24 -2.06
CA GLY A 21 1.69 -11.54 -2.75
C GLY A 21 1.90 -12.41 -3.99
N ASN A 22 2.86 -12.04 -4.84
CA ASN A 22 3.21 -12.85 -6.01
C ASN A 22 3.73 -14.24 -5.63
N ILE A 23 4.57 -14.34 -4.60
CA ILE A 23 5.05 -15.65 -4.12
C ILE A 23 3.86 -16.53 -3.72
N MET A 24 2.90 -16.00 -2.98
CA MET A 24 1.71 -16.76 -2.56
C MET A 24 0.85 -17.20 -3.76
N VAL A 25 0.69 -16.36 -4.79
CA VAL A 25 -0.10 -16.69 -5.98
C VAL A 25 0.55 -17.78 -6.83
N PHE A 26 1.87 -17.73 -7.04
CA PHE A 26 2.57 -18.65 -7.96
C PHE A 26 3.14 -19.91 -7.30
N TYR A 27 3.51 -19.83 -6.01
CA TYR A 27 4.17 -20.93 -5.30
C TYR A 27 3.31 -21.52 -4.18
N GLY A 28 2.07 -21.04 -4.03
CA GLY A 28 1.11 -21.53 -3.05
C GLY A 28 1.08 -20.71 -1.77
N ILE A 29 -0.06 -20.79 -1.08
CA ILE A 29 -0.36 -19.98 0.10
C ILE A 29 0.12 -20.71 1.36
N LEU A 30 1.11 -20.12 2.05
CA LEU A 30 1.61 -20.63 3.34
C LEU A 30 1.11 -19.74 4.48
N PRO A 31 0.65 -20.29 5.63
CA PRO A 31 0.04 -19.50 6.71
C PRO A 31 0.91 -18.35 7.23
N TYR A 32 2.22 -18.58 7.35
CA TYR A 32 3.15 -17.54 7.80
C TYR A 32 3.32 -16.41 6.78
N LEU A 33 3.23 -16.70 5.47
CA LEU A 33 3.26 -15.67 4.43
C LEU A 33 1.99 -14.80 4.49
N ILE A 34 0.82 -15.40 4.73
CA ILE A 34 -0.42 -14.64 4.95
C ILE A 34 -0.25 -13.69 6.14
N GLY A 35 0.26 -14.20 7.27
CA GLY A 35 0.47 -13.42 8.48
C GLY A 35 1.40 -12.22 8.24
N ILE A 36 2.54 -12.45 7.59
CA ILE A 36 3.47 -11.37 7.23
C ILE A 36 2.80 -10.38 6.26
N HIS A 37 2.11 -10.88 5.24
CA HIS A 37 1.45 -10.04 4.24
C HIS A 37 0.37 -9.13 4.86
N ALA A 38 -0.46 -9.68 5.76
CA ALA A 38 -1.46 -8.94 6.51
C ALA A 38 -0.84 -7.91 7.47
N LEU A 39 0.27 -8.26 8.15
CA LEU A 39 0.99 -7.33 9.02
C LEU A 39 1.54 -6.14 8.22
N LEU A 40 2.12 -6.38 7.03
CA LEU A 40 2.59 -5.30 6.17
C LEU A 40 1.44 -4.39 5.70
N ALA A 41 0.26 -4.95 5.41
CA ALA A 41 -0.93 -4.16 5.08
C ALA A 41 -1.35 -3.26 6.25
N ALA A 42 -1.32 -3.78 7.49
CA ALA A 42 -1.60 -2.98 8.69
C ALA A 42 -0.58 -1.86 8.88
N ILE A 43 0.72 -2.11 8.62
CA ILE A 43 1.77 -1.08 8.66
C ILE A 43 1.49 0.01 7.62
N LEU A 44 1.10 -0.35 6.39
CA LEU A 44 0.74 0.63 5.36
C LEU A 44 -0.47 1.48 5.76
N LEU A 45 -1.47 0.87 6.39
CA LEU A 45 -2.64 1.59 6.92
C LEU A 45 -2.22 2.60 7.99
N VAL A 46 -1.39 2.19 8.94
CA VAL A 46 -0.85 3.07 9.99
C VAL A 46 -0.04 4.21 9.38
N ILE A 47 0.82 3.94 8.39
CA ILE A 47 1.59 4.95 7.68
C ILE A 47 0.65 5.97 7.00
N ALA A 48 -0.42 5.50 6.34
CA ALA A 48 -1.36 6.39 5.66
C ALA A 48 -2.16 7.26 6.64
N ILE A 49 -2.67 6.69 7.73
CA ILE A 49 -3.41 7.42 8.78
C ILE A 49 -2.49 8.42 9.49
N TYR A 50 -1.31 7.97 9.93
CA TYR A 50 -0.34 8.85 10.57
C TYR A 50 0.08 9.97 9.62
N GLY A 51 0.40 9.63 8.37
CA GLY A 51 0.70 10.60 7.32
C GLY A 51 -0.38 11.65 7.13
N TYR A 52 -1.65 11.25 7.12
CA TYR A 52 -2.80 12.15 6.95
C TYR A 52 -2.85 13.26 8.00
N THR A 53 -2.54 12.93 9.26
CA THR A 53 -2.49 13.91 10.35
C THR A 53 -1.29 14.86 10.30
N ARG A 54 -0.29 14.56 9.45
CA ARG A 54 1.01 15.26 9.41
C ARG A 54 1.17 16.17 8.20
N VAL A 55 0.40 15.94 7.13
CA VAL A 55 0.41 16.77 5.92
C VAL A 55 -0.50 17.98 6.05
N LYS A 56 -0.12 19.08 5.41
CA LYS A 56 -0.89 20.33 5.43
C LYS A 56 -1.64 20.57 4.12
N LEU A 57 -1.10 20.10 3.00
CA LEU A 57 -1.68 20.34 1.68
C LEU A 57 -2.88 19.45 1.41
N ASP A 58 -3.95 20.02 0.88
CA ASP A 58 -5.19 19.30 0.62
C ASP A 58 -5.01 18.18 -0.42
N ILE A 59 -4.11 18.38 -1.39
CA ILE A 59 -3.79 17.35 -2.39
C ILE A 59 -3.15 16.12 -1.75
N GLU A 60 -2.22 16.31 -0.79
CA GLU A 60 -1.58 15.20 -0.08
C GLU A 60 -2.60 14.47 0.82
N LYS A 61 -3.47 15.23 1.50
CA LYS A 61 -4.57 14.67 2.29
C LYS A 61 -5.50 13.80 1.45
N ARG A 62 -5.88 14.26 0.26
CA ARG A 62 -6.72 13.51 -0.68
C ARG A 62 -6.05 12.19 -1.10
N ILE A 63 -4.76 12.23 -1.43
CA ILE A 63 -3.99 11.02 -1.78
C ILE A 63 -3.96 10.04 -0.59
N LEU A 64 -3.75 10.53 0.62
CA LEU A 64 -3.68 9.69 1.82
C LEU A 64 -5.03 9.06 2.19
N VAL A 65 -6.14 9.79 2.05
CA VAL A 65 -7.50 9.21 2.16
C VAL A 65 -7.70 8.12 1.10
N GLY A 66 -7.26 8.37 -0.13
CA GLY A 66 -7.26 7.36 -1.19
C GLY A 66 -6.44 6.13 -0.82
N ASN A 67 -5.26 6.30 -0.23
CA ASN A 67 -4.42 5.19 0.24
C ASN A 67 -5.09 4.38 1.36
N ILE A 68 -5.73 5.05 2.33
CA ILE A 68 -6.49 4.37 3.40
C ILE A 68 -7.59 3.49 2.77
N GLY A 69 -8.38 4.06 1.87
CA GLY A 69 -9.43 3.31 1.16
C GLY A 69 -8.87 2.15 0.33
N LEU A 70 -7.78 2.36 -0.40
CA LEU A 70 -7.11 1.32 -1.18
C LEU A 70 -6.61 0.18 -0.30
N VAL A 71 -5.93 0.46 0.82
CA VAL A 71 -5.42 -0.59 1.72
C VAL A 71 -6.57 -1.47 2.25
N VAL A 72 -7.69 -0.86 2.66
CA VAL A 72 -8.88 -1.59 3.12
C VAL A 72 -9.45 -2.46 1.99
N LEU A 73 -9.67 -1.88 0.81
CA LEU A 73 -10.25 -2.58 -0.33
C LEU A 73 -9.35 -3.73 -0.81
N ILE A 74 -8.04 -3.50 -0.92
CA ILE A 74 -7.04 -4.53 -1.26
C ILE A 74 -7.08 -5.65 -0.21
N SER A 75 -7.16 -5.34 1.09
CA SER A 75 -7.25 -6.36 2.13
C SER A 75 -8.51 -7.23 2.00
N ILE A 76 -9.65 -6.62 1.66
CA ILE A 76 -10.91 -7.34 1.39
C ILE A 76 -10.73 -8.26 0.16
N LEU A 77 -10.17 -7.76 -0.94
CA LEU A 77 -9.91 -8.56 -2.13
C LEU A 77 -8.94 -9.72 -1.85
N GLY A 78 -7.93 -9.50 -1.01
CA GLY A 78 -6.99 -10.54 -0.59
C GLY A 78 -7.70 -11.67 0.17
N TYR A 79 -8.61 -11.33 1.09
CA TYR A 79 -9.47 -12.31 1.77
C TYR A 79 -10.38 -13.08 0.79
N LEU A 80 -11.00 -12.37 -0.16
CA LEU A 80 -11.84 -13.00 -1.19
C LEU A 80 -11.02 -13.95 -2.08
N TYR A 81 -9.80 -13.59 -2.46
CA TYR A 81 -8.91 -14.48 -3.21
C TYR A 81 -8.58 -15.75 -2.43
N ILE A 82 -8.23 -15.63 -1.14
CA ILE A 82 -7.94 -16.80 -0.28
C ILE A 82 -9.18 -17.72 -0.17
N SER A 83 -10.37 -17.14 -0.12
CA SER A 83 -11.62 -17.89 0.07
C SER A 83 -12.11 -18.59 -1.20
N PHE A 84 -11.92 -17.97 -2.37
CA PHE A 84 -12.54 -18.41 -3.63
C PHE A 84 -11.54 -18.82 -4.72
N GLY A 85 -10.25 -18.53 -4.57
CA GLY A 85 -9.20 -18.87 -5.54
C GLY A 85 -9.34 -18.20 -6.91
N ASN A 86 -10.14 -17.13 -7.03
CA ASN A 86 -10.46 -16.52 -8.33
C ASN A 86 -9.31 -15.64 -8.85
N ILE A 87 -8.75 -16.00 -10.01
CA ILE A 87 -7.63 -15.30 -10.63
C ILE A 87 -7.94 -13.85 -11.01
N ILE A 88 -9.20 -13.53 -11.35
CA ILE A 88 -9.62 -12.17 -11.67
C ILE A 88 -9.49 -11.29 -10.43
N VAL A 89 -9.84 -11.81 -9.25
CA VAL A 89 -9.70 -11.10 -7.97
C VAL A 89 -8.22 -10.82 -7.69
N ALA A 90 -7.33 -11.79 -7.95
CA ALA A 90 -5.89 -11.60 -7.78
C ALA A 90 -5.31 -10.51 -8.71
N ILE A 91 -5.75 -10.46 -9.97
CA ILE A 91 -5.32 -9.42 -10.93
C ILE A 91 -5.78 -8.04 -10.47
N VAL A 92 -7.07 -7.90 -10.10
CA VAL A 92 -7.61 -6.62 -9.61
C VAL A 92 -6.90 -6.20 -8.32
N HIS A 93 -6.70 -7.12 -7.38
CA HIS A 93 -5.93 -6.89 -6.16
C HIS A 93 -4.52 -6.36 -6.45
N PHE A 94 -3.81 -7.00 -7.38
CA PHE A 94 -2.44 -6.60 -7.77
C PHE A 94 -2.40 -5.20 -8.40
N LEU A 95 -3.32 -4.89 -9.32
CA LEU A 95 -3.39 -3.56 -9.97
C LEU A 95 -3.66 -2.43 -8.95
N LEU A 96 -4.53 -2.68 -7.98
CA LEU A 96 -4.81 -1.69 -6.93
C LEU A 96 -3.63 -1.51 -5.98
N ALA A 97 -2.89 -2.57 -5.67
CA ALA A 97 -1.64 -2.50 -4.91
C ALA A 97 -0.54 -1.71 -5.66
N LEU A 98 -0.47 -1.80 -7.00
CA LEU A 98 0.37 -0.90 -7.79
C LEU A 98 -0.07 0.56 -7.69
N GLY A 99 -1.37 0.83 -7.67
CA GLY A 99 -1.92 2.17 -7.42
C GLY A 99 -1.48 2.74 -6.06
N LEU A 100 -1.48 1.90 -5.02
CA LEU A 100 -0.98 2.29 -3.69
C LEU A 100 0.51 2.64 -3.70
N LEU A 101 1.34 1.83 -4.39
CA LEU A 101 2.77 2.11 -4.58
C LEU A 101 3.00 3.43 -5.31
N ALA A 102 2.25 3.66 -6.40
CA ALA A 102 2.32 4.87 -7.18
C ALA A 102 1.99 6.11 -6.33
N ASN A 103 0.94 6.04 -5.51
CA ASN A 103 0.54 7.14 -4.63
C ASN A 103 1.61 7.50 -3.59
N PHE A 104 2.25 6.51 -2.94
CA PHE A 104 3.38 6.78 -2.04
C PHE A 104 4.56 7.40 -2.77
N SER A 105 4.83 6.98 -4.01
CA SER A 105 5.90 7.52 -4.84
C SER A 105 5.63 8.98 -5.25
N VAL A 106 4.37 9.30 -5.56
CA VAL A 106 3.91 10.66 -5.86
C VAL A 106 4.03 11.57 -4.62
N LEU A 107 3.62 11.10 -3.43
CA LEU A 107 3.79 11.83 -2.18
C LEU A 107 5.27 12.14 -1.88
N TYR A 108 6.16 11.16 -2.13
CA TYR A 108 7.59 11.39 -2.04
C TYR A 108 8.08 12.48 -3.01
N GLY A 109 7.64 12.42 -4.27
CA GLY A 109 7.96 13.40 -5.29
C GLY A 109 7.50 14.82 -4.92
N PHE A 110 6.28 14.97 -4.40
CA PHE A 110 5.77 16.26 -3.93
C PHE A 110 6.60 16.83 -2.78
N ASP A 111 6.85 16.05 -1.73
CA ASP A 111 7.62 16.50 -0.56
C ASP A 111 9.09 16.83 -0.96
N ARG A 112 9.67 16.10 -1.92
CA ARG A 112 11.00 16.42 -2.46
C ARG A 112 10.99 17.69 -3.30
N GLY A 113 10.03 17.85 -4.22
CA GLY A 113 9.91 19.00 -5.11
C GLY A 113 9.66 20.32 -4.39
N GLN A 114 8.92 20.29 -3.27
CA GLN A 114 8.75 21.45 -2.40
C GLN A 114 10.06 21.93 -1.76
N ASN A 115 11.11 21.09 -1.68
CA ASN A 115 12.41 21.51 -1.12
C ASN A 115 13.25 22.34 -2.09
N TYR A 116 12.88 22.40 -3.37
CA TYR A 116 13.62 23.13 -4.40
C TYR A 116 12.92 24.45 -4.78
N LYS A 117 11.83 24.80 -4.08
CA LYS A 117 11.12 26.08 -4.18
C LYS A 117 11.32 26.84 -2.87
#